data_AF-A0A653YDJ6-F1
#
_entry.id   AF-A0A653YDJ6-F1
#
_cell.length_a   1.000
_cell.length_b   1.000
_cell.length_c   1.000
_cell.angle_alpha   90.00
_cell.angle_beta   90.00
_cell.angle_gamma   90.00
#
_symmetry.space_group_name_H-M   'P 1'
#
loop_
_entity.id
_entity.type
_entity.pdbx_description
1 polymer ?
#
loop_
_entity_poly.entity_id
_entity_poly.type
_entity_poly.pdbx_seq_one_letter_code
_entity_poly.pdbx_strand_id
1 'polypeptide(L)'
;MPLSPDPTDRRTVLDPPPEQLLPVRLDHVGLREDALRQAPGRPVLMLRPAAVKVGSTVGHAIAYTVTHVLVEWENDGGPDVRWLASWLVRRL
;
A
#
# COMPACT_ATOMS: atom_id res chain seq x y z
N MET A 1 -35.79 56.79 -5.21
CA MET A 1 -34.89 55.90 -5.99
C MET A 1 -34.58 54.67 -5.13
N PRO A 2 -34.42 53.48 -5.74
CA PRO A 2 -34.84 52.19 -5.18
C PRO A 2 -33.73 51.38 -4.45
N LEU A 3 -34.22 50.32 -3.79
CA LEU A 3 -33.57 49.33 -2.92
C LEU A 3 -32.37 48.57 -3.52
N SER A 4 -31.40 48.21 -2.67
CA SER A 4 -30.37 47.18 -2.93
C SER A 4 -29.80 46.63 -1.59
N PRO A 5 -29.25 45.39 -1.57
CA PRO A 5 -29.94 44.24 -0.97
C PRO A 5 -29.15 43.57 0.18
N ASP A 6 -29.88 42.77 0.95
CA ASP A 6 -29.38 41.87 1.99
C ASP A 6 -28.54 40.73 1.36
N PRO A 7 -27.26 40.57 1.74
CA PRO A 7 -26.48 39.43 1.29
C PRO A 7 -26.81 38.22 2.16
N THR A 8 -27.62 37.36 1.55
CA THR A 8 -27.59 35.90 1.72
C THR A 8 -26.17 35.41 2.04
N ASP A 9 -25.92 34.97 3.27
CA ASP A 9 -24.90 33.96 3.52
C ASP A 9 -25.60 32.73 4.09
N ARG A 10 -26.12 31.94 3.15
CA ARG A 10 -26.42 30.52 3.33
C ARG A 10 -25.14 29.86 3.83
N ARG A 11 -24.94 29.85 5.15
CA ARG A 11 -24.14 28.81 5.82
C ARG A 11 -24.94 27.52 5.79
N THR A 12 -25.04 26.96 4.60
CA THR A 12 -25.13 25.51 4.44
C THR A 12 -23.82 24.98 5.00
N VAL A 13 -23.82 24.70 6.30
CA VAL A 13 -22.83 23.82 6.91
C VAL A 13 -23.02 22.49 6.22
N LEU A 14 -22.29 22.29 5.11
CA LEU A 14 -21.97 20.95 4.67
C LEU A 14 -21.19 20.36 5.83
N ASP A 15 -21.84 19.47 6.57
CA ASP A 15 -21.16 18.42 7.31
C ASP A 15 -20.05 17.86 6.40
N PRO A 16 -18.77 17.90 6.82
CA PRO A 16 -17.76 17.14 6.11
C PRO A 16 -18.15 15.66 6.22
N PRO A 17 -17.95 14.86 5.15
CA PRO A 17 -18.25 13.43 5.22
C PRO A 17 -17.41 12.84 6.38
N PRO A 18 -17.92 11.81 7.08
CA PRO A 18 -17.11 11.15 8.08
C PRO A 18 -15.90 10.59 7.34
N GLU A 19 -14.72 11.17 7.61
CA GLU A 19 -13.45 10.56 7.31
C GLU A 19 -13.51 9.18 7.93
N GLN A 20 -13.72 8.20 7.05
CA GLN A 20 -13.57 6.80 7.36
C GLN A 20 -12.11 6.59 7.72
N LEU A 21 -11.77 6.87 8.98
CA LEU A 21 -10.60 6.36 9.68
C LEU A 21 -10.77 4.84 9.82
N LEU A 22 -10.75 4.16 8.68
CA LEU A 22 -10.28 2.79 8.65
C LEU A 22 -8.81 2.87 9.07
N PRO A 23 -8.32 2.03 10.00
CA PRO A 23 -6.89 1.87 10.25
C PRO A 23 -6.28 1.10 9.07
N VAL A 24 -6.39 1.66 7.88
CA VAL A 24 -5.94 1.06 6.63
C VAL A 24 -4.62 1.74 6.31
N ARG A 25 -3.54 1.02 6.65
CA ARG A 25 -2.22 1.03 5.98
C ARG A 25 -1.05 1.77 6.60
N LEU A 26 -1.12 2.28 7.83
CA LEU A 26 0.13 2.76 8.48
C LEU A 26 1.07 1.59 8.79
N ASP A 27 0.54 0.49 9.32
CA ASP A 27 1.32 -0.71 9.63
C ASP A 27 1.91 -1.36 8.38
N HIS A 28 1.16 -1.39 7.27
CA HIS A 28 1.60 -1.98 6.00
C HIS A 28 2.77 -1.20 5.37
N VAL A 29 2.72 0.13 5.43
CA VAL A 29 3.79 0.98 4.89
C VAL A 29 5.05 0.82 5.73
N GLY A 30 4.93 0.77 7.07
CA GLY A 30 6.07 0.53 7.96
C GLY A 30 6.75 -0.82 7.70
N LEU A 31 5.97 -1.91 7.64
CA LEU A 31 6.49 -3.26 7.36
C LEU A 31 7.23 -3.34 6.04
N ARG A 32 6.71 -2.68 4.99
CA ARG A 32 7.35 -2.61 3.69
C ARG A 32 8.68 -1.87 3.74
N GLU A 33 8.72 -0.69 4.37
CA GLU A 33 9.94 0.10 4.48
C GLU A 33 11.03 -0.63 5.25
N ASP A 34 10.67 -1.30 6.34
CA ASP A 34 11.60 -2.10 7.14
C ASP A 34 12.14 -3.29 6.33
N ALA A 35 11.27 -3.98 5.59
CA ALA A 35 11.70 -5.08 4.74
C ALA A 35 12.64 -4.61 3.61
N LEU A 36 12.39 -3.44 3.01
CA LEU A 36 13.29 -2.85 2.01
C LEU A 36 14.67 -2.53 2.58
N ARG A 37 14.74 -2.11 3.86
CA ARG A 37 16.04 -1.87 4.52
C ARG A 37 16.86 -3.15 4.65
N GLN A 38 16.19 -4.29 4.80
CA GLN A 38 16.82 -5.61 4.95
C GLN A 38 17.14 -6.30 3.61
N ALA A 39 17.06 -5.57 2.49
CA ALA A 39 17.30 -6.15 1.16
C ALA A 39 18.69 -6.81 1.03
N PRO A 40 18.74 -8.07 0.56
CA PRO A 40 20.00 -8.79 0.43
C PRO A 40 20.82 -8.24 -0.76
N GLY A 41 22.08 -7.86 -0.52
CA GLY A 41 23.08 -7.60 -1.55
C GLY A 41 22.80 -6.43 -2.52
N ARG A 42 22.05 -5.40 -2.06
CA ARG A 42 21.58 -4.19 -2.80
C ARG A 42 22.37 -3.86 -4.08
N PRO A 43 21.71 -3.85 -5.26
CA PRO A 43 20.64 -2.88 -5.56
C PRO A 43 19.21 -3.46 -5.56
N VAL A 44 18.25 -2.62 -5.20
CA VAL A 44 16.81 -2.93 -5.17
C VAL A 44 16.10 -2.21 -6.30
N LEU A 45 15.40 -2.96 -7.14
CA LEU A 45 14.53 -2.44 -8.19
C LEU A 45 13.08 -2.46 -7.68
N MET A 46 12.48 -1.28 -7.53
CA MET A 46 11.06 -1.16 -7.20
C MET A 46 10.25 -1.14 -8.49
N LEU A 47 9.36 -2.10 -8.67
CA LEU A 47 8.42 -2.14 -9.80
C LEU A 47 6.99 -1.97 -9.29
N ARG A 48 6.06 -1.80 -10.23
CA ARG A 48 4.63 -1.92 -9.92
C ARG A 48 4.36 -3.30 -9.32
N PRO A 49 3.54 -3.40 -8.26
CA PRO A 49 3.14 -4.68 -7.70
C PRO A 49 2.67 -5.64 -8.79
N ALA A 50 3.25 -6.83 -8.84
CA ALA A 50 2.90 -7.87 -9.80
C ALA A 50 2.40 -9.11 -9.06
N ALA A 51 1.27 -9.68 -9.50
CA ALA A 51 0.74 -10.90 -8.91
C ALA A 51 1.73 -12.06 -9.09
N VAL A 52 2.03 -12.75 -7.98
CA VAL A 52 2.96 -13.88 -7.94
C VAL A 52 2.41 -14.98 -7.05
N LYS A 53 2.93 -16.20 -7.26
CA LYS A 53 2.67 -17.37 -6.45
C LYS A 53 3.96 -17.86 -5.80
N VAL A 54 3.87 -18.15 -4.50
CA VAL A 54 4.95 -18.70 -3.68
C VAL A 54 4.42 -19.95 -3.00
N GLY A 55 4.85 -21.13 -3.47
CA GLY A 55 4.26 -22.39 -3.00
C GLY A 55 2.75 -22.43 -3.28
N SER A 56 1.93 -22.55 -2.24
CA SER A 56 0.47 -22.50 -2.30
C SER A 56 -0.13 -21.10 -2.10
N THR A 57 0.67 -20.11 -1.73
CA THR A 57 0.22 -18.75 -1.39
C THR A 57 0.31 -17.83 -2.61
N VAL A 58 -0.68 -16.95 -2.77
CA VAL A 58 -0.68 -15.89 -3.78
C VAL A 58 -0.41 -14.55 -3.10
N GLY A 59 0.46 -13.75 -3.69
CA GLY A 59 0.83 -12.44 -3.19
C GLY A 59 1.21 -11.48 -4.31
N HIS A 60 1.81 -10.35 -3.95
CA HIS A 60 2.31 -9.35 -4.88
C HIS A 60 3.80 -9.14 -4.70
N ALA A 61 4.55 -9.25 -5.78
CA ALA A 61 5.96 -8.87 -5.81
C ALA A 61 6.08 -7.35 -5.96
N ILE A 62 6.73 -6.70 -4.98
CA ILE A 62 6.77 -5.24 -4.85
C ILE A 62 8.18 -4.64 -4.95
N ALA A 63 9.21 -5.47 -4.82
CA ALA A 63 10.60 -5.09 -5.07
C ALA A 63 11.44 -6.31 -5.44
N TYR A 64 12.56 -6.07 -6.13
CA TYR A 64 13.39 -7.12 -6.69
C TYR A 64 14.86 -6.82 -6.41
N THR A 65 15.63 -7.84 -6.10
CA THR A 65 17.08 -7.86 -6.23
C THR A 65 17.47 -8.91 -7.28
N VAL A 66 18.77 -9.08 -7.53
CA VAL A 66 19.25 -10.11 -8.45
C VAL A 66 18.84 -11.52 -8.00
N THR A 67 18.81 -11.75 -6.69
CA THR A 67 18.62 -13.09 -6.12
C THR A 67 17.30 -13.26 -5.38
N HIS A 68 16.66 -12.16 -4.96
CA HIS A 68 15.45 -12.21 -4.14
C HIS A 68 14.36 -11.28 -4.65
N VAL A 69 13.13 -11.59 -4.29
CA VAL A 69 11.94 -10.80 -4.58
C VAL A 69 11.24 -10.52 -3.25
N LEU A 70 10.91 -9.26 -3.02
CA LEU A 70 10.09 -8.84 -1.88
C LEU A 70 8.63 -9.08 -2.26
N VAL A 71 8.00 -9.99 -1.54
CA VAL A 71 6.60 -10.36 -1.76
C VAL A 71 5.78 -9.93 -0.57
N GLU A 72 4.65 -9.28 -0.82
CA GLU A 72 3.61 -8.98 0.16
C GLU A 72 2.42 -9.94 -0.05
N TRP A 73 1.83 -10.45 1.02
CA TRP A 73 0.59 -11.22 0.95
C TRP A 73 -0.21 -11.05 2.24
N GLU A 74 -1.49 -11.40 2.19
CA GLU A 74 -2.38 -11.37 3.35
C GLU A 74 -2.50 -12.79 3.91
N ASN A 75 -2.33 -12.92 5.23
CA ASN A 75 -2.50 -14.17 5.96
C ASN A 75 -3.54 -13.96 7.08
N ASP A 76 -3.98 -15.04 7.74
CA ASP A 76 -4.98 -14.99 8.81
C ASP A 76 -4.60 -14.06 9.99
N GLY A 77 -3.30 -13.74 10.13
CA GLY A 77 -2.76 -12.82 11.12
C GLY A 77 -2.47 -11.40 10.62
N GLY A 78 -2.85 -11.05 9.39
CA GLY A 78 -2.60 -9.75 8.77
C GLY A 78 -1.59 -9.77 7.61
N PRO A 79 -1.14 -8.59 7.15
CA PRO A 79 -0.20 -8.47 6.04
C PRO A 79 1.20 -8.97 6.43
N ASP A 80 1.77 -9.87 5.63
CA ASP A 80 3.16 -10.33 5.74
C ASP A 80 3.96 -9.82 4.52
N VAL A 81 5.22 -9.45 4.76
CA VAL A 81 6.13 -8.90 3.75
C VAL A 81 7.50 -9.53 3.93
N ARG A 82 7.99 -10.26 2.92
CA ARG A 82 9.25 -11.00 3.03
C ARG A 82 10.06 -11.05 1.75
N TRP A 83 11.38 -11.03 1.91
CA TRP A 83 12.31 -11.39 0.85
C TRP A 83 12.33 -12.91 0.65
N LEU A 84 12.08 -13.34 -0.57
CA LEU A 84 12.09 -14.74 -0.97
C LEU A 84 13.06 -14.91 -2.14
N ALA A 85 13.76 -16.04 -2.19
CA ALA A 85 14.66 -16.31 -3.30
C ALA A 85 13.86 -16.35 -4.62
N SER A 86 14.40 -15.74 -5.68
CA SER A 86 13.66 -15.52 -6.94
C SER A 86 13.17 -16.83 -7.58
N TRP A 87 13.90 -17.93 -7.40
CA TRP A 87 13.53 -19.25 -7.88
C TRP A 87 12.32 -19.88 -7.16
N LEU A 88 11.92 -19.35 -5.99
CA LEU A 88 10.71 -19.75 -5.26
C LEU A 88 9.47 -18.98 -5.69
N VAL A 89 9.64 -17.89 -6.45
CA VAL A 89 8.56 -16.97 -6.81
C VAL A 89 8.19 -17.18 -8.27
N ARG A 90 6.94 -17.54 -8.53
CA ARG A 90 6.42 -17.72 -9.89
C ARG A 90 5.47 -16.59 -10.23
N ARG A 91 5.68 -15.94 -11.38
CA ARG A 91 4.74 -14.96 -11.90
C ARG A 91 3.44 -15.67 -12.33
N LEU A 92 2.31 -15.04 -12.05
CA LEU A 92 0.99 -15.43 -12.55
C LEU A 92 0.70 -14.80 -13.91
#